data_AF-A0A077X481-F1
#
_entry.id   AF-A0A077X481-F1
#
_cell.length_a   1.000
_cell.length_b   1.000
_cell.length_c   1.000
_cell.angle_alpha   90.00
_cell.angle_beta   90.00
_cell.angle_gamma   90.00
#
_symmetry.space_group_name_H-M   'P 1'
#
loop_
_entity.id
_entity.type
_entity.pdbx_description
1 polymer ?
#
loop_
_entity_poly.entity_id
_entity_poly.type
_entity_poly.pdbx_seq_one_letter_code
_entity_poly.pdbx_strand_id
1 'polypeptide(L)'
;MLRGLDDQEGAYFVFPDMSVRDEGVYRLNMCLFEIQQLVSYNPVTSFLPRSSVKFLQSTMSDAFAVYPAKKFPGMHTSCALACHFAEQGLKIRIRKESRKRSAAQKFRRIDQSTSAMDHNLVQQQAFDEDSNMEEDNQIDTTMMGMMGQRGQVYEKT
;
A
#
# COMPACT_ATOMS: atom_id res chain seq x y z
N MET A 1 4.27 -6.01 28.13
CA MET A 1 4.95 -4.71 27.92
C MET A 1 5.91 -4.90 26.75
N LEU A 2 6.17 -3.86 25.98
CA LEU A 2 7.20 -3.90 24.93
C LEU A 2 8.37 -3.02 25.36
N ARG A 3 9.54 -3.32 24.84
CA ARG A 3 10.77 -2.58 25.09
C ARG A 3 11.08 -1.65 23.92
N GLY A 4 11.35 -0.38 24.22
CA GLY A 4 11.76 0.63 23.26
C GLY A 4 13.19 0.41 22.73
N LEU A 5 13.61 1.25 21.79
CA LEU A 5 14.99 1.23 21.26
C LEU A 5 16.04 1.68 22.30
N ASP A 6 15.58 2.36 23.35
CA ASP A 6 16.34 2.81 24.52
C ASP A 6 16.40 1.77 25.65
N ASP A 7 15.99 0.53 25.36
CA ASP A 7 15.89 -0.58 26.31
C ASP A 7 14.86 -0.35 27.45
N GLN A 8 14.04 0.69 27.37
CA GLN A 8 13.02 0.97 28.38
C GLN A 8 11.71 0.23 28.10
N GLU A 9 11.15 -0.41 29.12
CA GLU A 9 9.83 -1.03 29.02
C GLU A 9 8.72 0.02 29.06
N GLY A 10 7.73 -0.14 28.18
CA GLY A 10 6.60 0.76 28.05
C GLY A 10 5.33 0.10 27.57
N ALA A 11 4.22 0.82 27.75
CA ALA A 11 2.92 0.48 27.18
C ALA A 11 2.80 1.19 25.83
N TYR A 12 2.76 0.41 24.75
CA TYR A 12 2.67 0.91 23.38
C TYR A 12 1.35 0.48 22.75
N PHE A 13 0.68 1.43 22.11
CA PHE A 13 -0.47 1.17 21.25
C PHE A 13 0.00 1.17 19.80
N VAL A 14 -0.12 0.01 19.14
CA VAL A 14 0.35 -0.17 17.77
C VAL A 14 -0.83 -0.57 16.89
N PHE A 15 -0.96 0.11 15.75
CA PHE A 15 -2.02 -0.11 14.78
C PHE A 15 -1.40 -0.61 13.47
N PRO A 16 -1.07 -1.93 13.37
CA PRO A 16 -0.33 -2.48 12.23
C PRO A 16 -1.18 -2.58 10.96
N ASP A 17 -2.50 -2.50 11.09
CA ASP A 17 -3.45 -2.57 9.99
C ASP A 17 -4.45 -1.41 10.10
N MET A 18 -4.20 -0.36 9.32
CA MET A 18 -5.10 0.77 9.14
C MET A 18 -5.12 1.11 7.66
N SER A 19 -6.31 1.41 7.14
CA SER A 19 -6.49 1.80 5.74
C SER A 19 -7.43 2.99 5.63
N VAL A 20 -7.15 3.84 4.65
CA VAL A 20 -8.01 4.95 4.23
C VAL A 20 -8.35 4.70 2.76
N ARG A 21 -9.63 4.83 2.42
CA ARG A 21 -10.14 4.47 1.09
C ARG A 21 -10.00 5.62 0.09
N ASP A 22 -10.25 6.83 0.56
CA ASP A 22 -10.30 8.02 -0.27
C ASP A 22 -8.97 8.76 -0.26
N GLU A 23 -8.62 9.32 -1.42
CA GLU A 23 -7.42 10.13 -1.57
C GLU A 23 -7.55 11.45 -0.81
N GLY A 24 -6.43 11.94 -0.30
CA GLY A 24 -6.42 13.18 0.48
C GLY A 24 -5.25 13.29 1.44
N VAL A 25 -5.25 14.36 2.24
CA VAL A 25 -4.29 14.59 3.31
C VAL A 25 -5.02 14.47 4.63
N TYR A 26 -4.56 13.56 5.49
CA TYR A 26 -5.23 13.20 6.73
C TYR A 26 -4.28 13.35 7.92
N ARG A 27 -4.87 13.47 9.11
CA ARG A 27 -4.21 13.31 10.40
C ARG A 27 -4.99 12.29 11.21
N LEU A 28 -4.28 11.49 12.01
CA LEU A 28 -4.90 10.59 12.98
C LEU A 28 -5.10 11.33 14.30
N ASN A 29 -6.33 11.36 14.79
CA ASN A 29 -6.63 11.72 16.17
C ASN A 29 -6.66 10.44 17.02
N MET A 30 -5.65 10.28 17.88
CA MET A 30 -5.55 9.14 18.79
C MET A 30 -6.10 9.55 20.16
N CYS A 31 -7.26 9.00 20.53
CA CYS A 31 -7.89 9.25 21.82
C CYS A 31 -7.71 8.05 22.77
N LEU A 32 -7.17 8.30 23.95
CA LEU A 32 -7.00 7.32 25.01
C LEU A 32 -8.19 7.37 25.97
N PHE A 33 -8.76 6.20 26.25
CA PHE A 33 -9.86 6.03 27.19
C PHE A 33 -9.54 4.96 28.23
N GLU A 34 -10.02 5.17 29.45
CA GLU A 34 -10.03 4.20 30.52
C GLU A 34 -11.41 3.55 30.63
N ILE A 35 -11.47 2.22 30.63
CA ILE A 35 -12.71 1.48 30.89
C ILE A 35 -12.78 1.22 32.40
N GLN A 36 -13.81 1.77 33.04
CA GLN A 36 -14.03 1.66 34.47
C GLN A 36 -15.21 0.73 34.75
N GLN A 37 -14.99 -0.30 35.57
CA GLN A 37 -16.06 -1.07 36.17
C GLN A 37 -16.49 -0.41 37.47
N LEU A 38 -17.71 0.11 37.49
CA LEU A 38 -18.34 0.73 38.65
C LEU A 38 -19.40 -0.21 39.20
N VAL A 39 -19.58 -0.19 40.52
CA VAL A 39 -20.72 -0.83 41.15
C VAL A 39 -21.65 0.29 41.62
N SER A 40 -22.86 0.32 41.10
CA SER A 40 -23.87 1.29 41.51
C SER A 40 -24.82 0.63 42.50
N TYR A 41 -25.03 1.27 43.65
CA TYR A 41 -26.08 0.87 44.58
C TYR A 41 -27.42 1.43 44.09
N ASN A 42 -28.40 0.53 43.93
CA ASN A 42 -29.80 0.90 43.70
C ASN A 42 -30.66 0.29 44.82
N PRO A 43 -31.47 1.09 45.55
CA PRO A 43 -32.29 0.59 46.65
C PRO A 43 -33.39 -0.39 46.24
N VAL A 44 -33.72 -0.49 44.94
CA VAL A 44 -34.73 -1.42 44.40
C VAL A 44 -34.11 -2.73 43.92
N THR A 45 -32.90 -2.69 43.35
CA THR A 45 -32.31 -3.85 42.65
C THR A 45 -30.99 -4.34 43.24
N SER A 46 -30.54 -3.77 44.36
CA SER A 46 -29.20 -4.02 44.97
C SER A 46 -28.03 -3.66 44.03
N PHE A 47 -26.81 -4.08 44.36
CA PHE A 47 -25.59 -3.70 43.62
C PHE A 47 -25.62 -4.19 42.17
N LEU A 48 -25.64 -3.24 41.21
CA LEU A 48 -25.57 -3.54 39.78
C LEU A 48 -24.20 -3.17 39.20
N PRO A 49 -23.51 -4.09 38.51
CA PRO A 49 -22.29 -3.76 37.78
C PRO A 49 -22.62 -2.85 36.59
N ARG A 50 -21.88 -1.75 36.46
CA ARG A 50 -21.98 -0.81 35.35
C ARG A 50 -20.60 -0.49 34.80
N SER A 51 -20.42 -0.63 33.50
CA SER A 51 -19.21 -0.18 32.82
C SER A 51 -19.36 1.27 32.39
N SER A 52 -18.34 2.09 32.61
CA SER A 52 -18.23 3.45 32.07
C SER A 52 -16.89 3.63 31.36
N VAL A 53 -16.81 4.62 30.47
CA VAL A 53 -15.60 4.92 29.70
C VAL A 53 -15.23 6.36 29.97
N LYS A 54 -14.00 6.59 30.46
CA LYS A 54 -13.47 7.92 30.79
C LYS A 54 -12.44 8.32 29.74
N PHE A 55 -12.62 9.47 29.11
CA PHE A 55 -11.59 10.08 28.27
C PHE A 55 -10.40 10.50 29.14
N LEU A 56 -9.19 10.13 28.71
CA LEU A 56 -7.96 10.53 29.41
C LEU A 56 -7.24 11.64 28.64
N GLN A 57 -6.88 11.37 27.38
CA GLN A 57 -6.06 12.28 26.59
C GLN A 57 -6.21 12.00 25.10
N SER A 58 -5.90 12.98 24.26
CA SER A 58 -5.80 12.80 22.81
C SER A 58 -4.50 13.41 22.26
N THR A 59 -4.06 12.91 21.12
CA THR A 59 -2.94 13.49 20.37
C THR A 59 -3.17 13.36 18.85
N MET A 60 -2.62 14.31 18.09
CA MET A 60 -2.68 14.32 16.63
C MET A 60 -1.38 13.80 16.04
N SER A 61 -1.47 13.02 14.97
CA SER A 61 -0.32 12.73 14.13
C SER A 61 0.07 13.93 13.25
N ASP A 62 1.25 13.83 12.66
CA ASP A 62 1.59 14.59 11.47
C ASP A 62 0.63 14.26 10.31
N ALA A 63 0.55 15.19 9.36
CA ALA A 63 -0.25 15.00 8.16
C ALA A 63 0.40 13.96 7.25
N PHE A 64 -0.40 13.08 6.67
CA PHE A 64 0.05 12.09 5.69
C PHE A 64 -0.87 12.07 4.47
N ALA A 65 -0.31 11.74 3.32
CA ALA A 65 -1.03 11.68 2.05
C ALA A 65 -1.51 10.26 1.74
N VAL A 66 -2.77 10.14 1.35
CA VAL A 66 -3.36 8.94 0.77
C VAL A 66 -3.43 9.15 -0.74
N TYR A 67 -2.70 8.30 -1.46
CA TYR A 67 -2.53 8.43 -2.91
C TYR A 67 -3.52 7.53 -3.66
N PRO A 68 -4.04 7.96 -4.81
CA PRO A 68 -4.64 7.03 -5.76
C PRO A 68 -3.58 6.02 -6.23
N ALA A 69 -4.04 4.82 -6.61
CA ALA A 69 -3.16 3.69 -6.94
C ALA A 69 -2.06 4.04 -7.96
N LYS A 70 -2.38 4.84 -8.99
CA LYS A 70 -1.43 5.25 -10.04
C LYS A 70 -0.32 6.20 -9.56
N LYS A 71 -0.56 6.96 -8.48
CA LYS A 71 0.38 7.94 -7.94
C LYS A 71 1.06 7.45 -6.66
N PHE A 72 0.76 6.22 -6.24
CA PHE A 72 1.30 5.67 -5.00
C PHE A 72 2.81 5.45 -5.13
N PRO A 73 3.65 6.08 -4.28
CA PRO A 73 5.12 6.00 -4.40
C PRO A 73 5.68 4.63 -3.99
N GLY A 74 4.83 3.70 -3.56
CA GLY A 74 5.23 2.44 -2.95
C GLY A 74 5.25 2.54 -1.42
N MET A 75 5.38 1.39 -0.79
CA MET A 75 5.42 1.30 0.67
C MET A 75 6.84 1.54 1.18
N HIS A 76 6.96 2.31 2.26
CA HIS A 76 8.23 2.49 2.95
C HIS A 76 8.77 1.17 3.52
N THR A 77 10.09 1.09 3.66
CA THR A 77 10.74 0.05 4.47
C THR A 77 10.31 0.20 5.93
N SER A 78 10.24 -0.90 6.67
CA SER A 78 9.91 -0.85 8.09
C SER A 78 10.99 -0.05 8.84
N CYS A 79 10.56 0.82 9.76
CA CYS A 79 11.47 1.57 10.63
C CYS A 79 12.08 0.66 11.70
N ALA A 80 13.18 1.10 12.31
CA ALA A 80 13.88 0.35 13.36
C ALA A 80 12.94 -0.05 14.52
N LEU A 81 12.06 0.87 14.95
CA LEU A 81 11.10 0.62 16.03
C LEU A 81 10.11 -0.51 15.67
N ALA A 82 9.58 -0.51 14.44
CA ALA A 82 8.66 -1.56 13.99
C ALA A 82 9.34 -2.92 13.90
N CYS A 83 10.58 -2.98 13.40
CA CYS A 83 11.39 -4.20 13.38
C CYS A 83 11.64 -4.72 14.81
N HIS A 84 12.03 -3.84 15.72
CA HIS A 84 12.32 -4.20 17.10
C HIS A 84 11.08 -4.74 17.84
N PHE A 85 9.90 -4.15 17.63
CA PHE A 85 8.67 -4.68 18.19
C PHE A 85 8.26 -6.02 17.57
N ALA A 86 8.51 -6.22 16.28
CA ALA A 86 8.24 -7.52 15.65
C ALA A 86 9.16 -8.64 16.18
N GLU A 87 10.43 -8.32 16.48
CA GLU A 87 11.36 -9.25 17.14
C GLU A 87 10.89 -9.67 18.54
N GLN A 88 10.16 -8.79 19.23
CA GLN A 88 9.52 -9.09 20.52
C GLN A 88 8.19 -9.88 20.39
N GLY A 89 7.82 -10.30 19.17
CA GLY A 89 6.64 -11.10 18.91
C GLY A 89 5.38 -10.30 18.56
N LEU A 90 5.47 -8.97 18.43
CA LEU A 90 4.35 -8.17 17.94
C LEU A 90 4.10 -8.47 16.45
N LYS A 91 2.85 -8.82 16.10
CA LYS A 91 2.47 -9.23 14.74
C LYS A 91 2.41 -8.03 13.77
N ILE A 92 3.56 -7.50 13.38
CA ILE A 92 3.71 -6.43 12.37
C ILE A 92 4.36 -6.99 11.11
N ARG A 93 3.90 -6.55 9.92
CA ARG A 93 4.54 -6.90 8.65
C ARG A 93 5.86 -6.14 8.48
N ILE A 94 6.99 -6.87 8.45
CA ILE A 94 8.30 -6.28 8.19
C ILE A 94 8.63 -6.28 6.68
N ARG A 95 8.95 -5.10 6.15
CA ARG A 95 9.37 -4.88 4.75
C ARG A 95 10.83 -4.45 4.76
N LYS A 96 11.69 -5.17 4.02
CA LYS A 96 13.10 -4.82 3.81
C LYS A 96 13.26 -4.06 2.49
N GLU A 97 14.27 -3.20 2.40
CA GLU A 97 14.62 -2.53 1.15
C GLU A 97 14.91 -3.53 0.02
N SER A 98 14.25 -3.35 -1.13
CA SER A 98 14.59 -4.09 -2.34
C SER A 98 15.87 -3.49 -2.93
N ARG A 99 17.00 -4.20 -2.82
CA ARG A 99 18.23 -3.83 -3.52
C ARG A 99 17.91 -3.70 -5.02
N LYS A 100 18.00 -2.48 -5.56
CA LYS A 100 17.95 -2.25 -7.01
C LYS A 100 19.09 -3.05 -7.64
N ARG A 101 18.79 -4.18 -8.29
CA ARG A 101 19.77 -4.87 -9.12
C ARG A 101 20.09 -3.91 -10.27
N SER A 102 21.27 -3.30 -10.25
CA SER A 102 21.75 -2.44 -11.31
C SER A 102 21.79 -3.24 -12.62
N ALA A 103 21.10 -2.73 -13.64
CA ALA A 103 21.00 -3.33 -14.98
C ALA A 103 22.31 -3.20 -15.80
N ALA A 104 23.47 -3.27 -15.15
CA ALA A 104 24.76 -2.92 -15.75
C ALA A 104 25.44 -4.07 -16.52
N GLN A 105 24.82 -5.25 -16.68
CA GLN A 105 25.50 -6.42 -17.25
C GLN A 105 24.99 -6.91 -18.62
N LYS A 106 24.08 -6.20 -19.30
CA LYS A 106 23.52 -6.68 -20.59
C LYS A 106 24.04 -6.04 -21.88
N PHE A 107 24.98 -5.09 -21.84
CA PHE A 107 25.46 -4.41 -23.07
C PHE A 107 26.93 -4.68 -23.48
N ARG A 108 27.59 -5.74 -22.97
CA ARG A 108 29.01 -6.02 -23.31
C ARG A 108 29.26 -7.11 -24.37
N ARG A 109 28.29 -7.48 -25.21
CA ARG A 109 28.49 -8.54 -26.23
C ARG A 109 27.84 -8.28 -27.59
N ILE A 110 28.01 -7.11 -28.18
CA ILE A 110 27.80 -6.94 -29.63
C ILE A 110 28.80 -5.87 -30.12
N ASP A 111 29.99 -6.29 -30.54
CA ASP A 111 30.65 -5.77 -31.76
C ASP A 111 32.07 -6.34 -31.89
N GLN A 112 32.19 -7.40 -32.68
CA GLN A 112 33.45 -7.84 -33.31
C GLN A 112 33.08 -8.76 -34.47
N SER A 113 32.70 -8.20 -35.62
CA SER A 113 32.90 -8.79 -36.96
C SER A 113 32.12 -8.02 -38.04
N THR A 114 32.76 -7.07 -38.72
CA THR A 114 32.48 -6.80 -40.14
C THR A 114 33.74 -6.34 -40.86
N SER A 115 34.29 -7.18 -41.74
CA SER A 115 35.15 -6.74 -42.86
C SER A 115 35.11 -7.75 -44.03
N ALA A 116 34.41 -7.32 -45.09
CA ALA A 116 34.70 -7.46 -46.52
C ALA A 116 34.53 -8.80 -47.30
N MET A 117 33.62 -8.74 -48.31
CA MET A 117 33.68 -9.21 -49.72
C MET A 117 33.80 -10.73 -50.01
N ASP A 118 33.30 -11.35 -51.09
CA ASP A 118 32.29 -11.15 -52.16
C ASP A 118 32.20 -12.51 -52.92
N HIS A 119 31.18 -12.72 -53.77
CA HIS A 119 30.92 -13.81 -54.76
C HIS A 119 30.28 -15.14 -54.32
N ASN A 120 29.03 -15.41 -54.74
CA ASN A 120 28.71 -16.03 -56.05
C ASN A 120 27.20 -16.26 -56.30
N LEU A 121 26.82 -16.22 -57.58
CA LEU A 121 25.49 -16.39 -58.20
C LEU A 121 24.82 -17.77 -57.94
N VAL A 122 23.48 -17.83 -58.01
CA VAL A 122 22.69 -18.48 -59.09
C VAL A 122 21.16 -18.31 -58.87
N GLN A 123 20.55 -17.65 -59.86
CA GLN A 123 19.22 -17.76 -60.51
C GLN A 123 18.06 -18.60 -59.92
N GLN A 124 16.87 -17.99 -59.75
CA GLN A 124 15.57 -18.24 -60.45
C GLN A 124 14.42 -17.49 -59.73
N GLN A 125 13.83 -16.44 -60.34
CA GLN A 125 12.52 -16.38 -61.04
C GLN A 125 11.31 -16.72 -60.14
N ALA A 126 10.18 -15.98 -60.04
CA ALA A 126 9.67 -14.72 -60.63
C ALA A 126 8.44 -14.24 -59.79
N PHE A 127 8.03 -12.96 -59.95
CA PHE A 127 6.69 -12.30 -59.94
C PHE A 127 5.47 -13.03 -59.31
N ASP A 128 4.51 -12.43 -58.59
CA ASP A 128 3.78 -11.13 -58.70
C ASP A 128 3.32 -10.66 -57.29
N GLU A 129 3.45 -9.38 -56.92
CA GLU A 129 2.39 -8.34 -56.82
C GLU A 129 1.08 -8.78 -56.13
N ASP A 130 0.79 -8.26 -54.92
CA ASP A 130 -0.27 -7.26 -54.78
C ASP A 130 -0.28 -6.54 -53.42
N SER A 131 -0.90 -5.38 -53.44
CA SER A 131 -0.71 -4.24 -52.55
C SER A 131 -1.64 -4.12 -51.32
N ASN A 132 -1.11 -3.47 -50.29
CA ASN A 132 -1.72 -2.43 -49.42
C ASN A 132 -2.84 -2.72 -48.38
N MET A 133 -2.67 -1.96 -47.26
CA MET A 133 -3.69 -1.44 -46.31
C MET A 133 -4.30 -2.50 -45.36
N GLU A 134 -4.49 -2.30 -44.05
CA GLU A 134 -4.73 -1.10 -43.24
C GLU A 134 -4.50 -1.46 -41.74
N GLU A 135 -4.18 -0.45 -40.93
CA GLU A 135 -4.20 -0.52 -39.46
C GLU A 135 -5.64 -0.68 -38.96
N ASP A 136 -5.86 -1.54 -37.95
CA ASP A 136 -6.99 -1.31 -37.05
C ASP A 136 -6.66 -1.73 -35.60
N ASN A 137 -6.93 -0.77 -34.73
CA ASN A 137 -6.58 -0.72 -33.33
C ASN A 137 -7.85 -0.99 -32.52
N GLN A 138 -8.04 -2.21 -31.99
CA GLN A 138 -9.23 -2.54 -31.20
C GLN A 138 -8.89 -2.75 -29.72
N ILE A 139 -9.28 -1.74 -28.95
CA ILE A 139 -9.31 -1.70 -27.49
C ILE A 139 -10.51 -2.52 -27.03
N ASP A 140 -10.26 -3.62 -26.34
CA ASP A 140 -11.30 -4.49 -25.79
C ASP A 140 -11.95 -3.83 -24.55
N THR A 141 -13.12 -3.22 -24.78
CA THR A 141 -14.01 -2.69 -23.76
C THR A 141 -15.05 -3.75 -23.44
N THR A 142 -14.82 -4.56 -22.41
CA THR A 142 -15.88 -5.34 -21.75
C THR A 142 -15.49 -5.61 -20.31
N MET A 143 -15.94 -4.75 -19.38
CA MET A 143 -16.37 -5.09 -18.00
C MET A 143 -16.74 -3.81 -17.22
N MET A 144 -17.51 -2.92 -17.85
CA MET A 144 -18.16 -1.80 -17.18
C MET A 144 -19.65 -1.89 -17.49
N GLY A 145 -20.37 -2.68 -16.70
CA GLY A 145 -21.76 -2.96 -16.99
C GLY A 145 -22.44 -3.77 -15.91
N MET A 146 -22.43 -3.31 -14.66
CA MET A 146 -23.56 -3.49 -13.73
C MET A 146 -23.59 -2.31 -12.76
N MET A 147 -24.40 -1.31 -13.11
CA MET A 147 -24.90 -0.28 -12.20
C MET A 147 -25.88 -0.92 -11.21
N GLY A 148 -25.83 -0.47 -9.96
CA GLY A 148 -26.87 -0.66 -8.95
C GLY A 148 -26.84 0.51 -7.99
N GLN A 149 -27.47 1.62 -8.39
CA GLN A 149 -27.56 2.87 -7.64
C GLN A 149 -28.42 2.69 -6.37
N ARG A 150 -27.91 3.16 -5.22
CA ARG A 150 -28.72 3.78 -4.18
C ARG A 150 -27.94 4.97 -3.61
N GLY A 151 -28.47 6.17 -3.84
CA GLY A 151 -27.90 7.41 -3.36
C GLY A 151 -27.94 7.52 -1.85
N GLN A 152 -26.97 8.22 -1.30
CA GLN A 152 -27.08 8.89 -0.02
C GLN A 152 -26.48 10.28 -0.15
N VAL A 153 -27.31 11.25 0.20
CA VAL A 153 -26.97 12.66 0.36
C VAL A 153 -26.00 12.78 1.54
N TYR A 154 -24.92 13.57 1.40
CA TYR A 154 -24.11 13.97 2.54
C TYR A 154 -24.13 15.48 2.67
N GLU A 155 -24.72 15.98 3.76
CA GLU A 155 -24.48 17.32 4.26
C GLU A 155 -23.05 17.42 4.80
N LYS A 156 -22.42 18.55 4.52
CA LYS A 156 -21.05 18.89 4.91
C LYS A 156 -21.14 19.90 6.05
N THR A 157 -20.51 19.58 7.18
CA THR A 157 -20.06 20.56 8.17
C THR A 157 -18.55 20.44 8.29
#